data_AF-A0A6N2DVV0-F1
#
_entry.id   AF-A0A6N2DVV0-F1
#
_cell.length_a   1.000
_cell.length_b   1.000
_cell.length_c   1.000
_cell.angle_alpha   90.00
_cell.angle_beta   90.00
_cell.angle_gamma   90.00
#
_symmetry.space_group_name_H-M   'P 1'
#
loop_
_entity.id
_entity.type
_entity.pdbx_description
1 polymer ?
#
loop_
_entity_poly.entity_id
_entity_poly.type
_entity_poly.pdbx_seq_one_letter_code
_entity_poly.pdbx_strand_id
1 'polypeptide(L)'
;AWLTDGIRERRLELNQVGALVHVVPEGLLLVSPRIFKVYAGTDPESGRHWEYVQRRLLRKRWHRVHARGRGIFEYQVSGERKTSRLKGIVLTDPTTRLNLPLPEANRHLTRVTPL
;
A
#
# COMPACT_ATOMS: atom_id res chain seq x y z
N ALA A 1 -12.34 4.84 -7.24
CA ALA A 1 -12.30 4.04 -8.46
C ALA A 1 -11.03 3.17 -8.48
N TRP A 2 -9.94 3.55 -9.16
CA TRP A 2 -8.86 2.61 -9.53
C TRP A 2 -8.37 1.59 -8.48
N LEU A 3 -7.97 2.04 -7.27
CA LEU A 3 -7.48 1.12 -6.23
C LEU A 3 -8.58 0.14 -5.79
N THR A 4 -9.76 0.67 -5.52
CA THR A 4 -10.92 -0.09 -5.09
C THR A 4 -11.36 -1.09 -6.15
N ASP A 5 -11.48 -0.64 -7.40
CA ASP A 5 -11.94 -1.46 -8.52
C ASP A 5 -10.89 -2.52 -8.86
N GLY A 6 -9.61 -2.17 -8.81
CA GLY A 6 -8.51 -3.10 -9.03
C GLY A 6 -8.49 -4.25 -8.02
N ILE A 7 -8.83 -3.98 -6.76
CA ILE A 7 -8.97 -5.02 -5.74
C ILE A 7 -10.21 -5.89 -6.01
N ARG A 8 -11.37 -5.28 -6.29
CA ARG A 8 -12.63 -6.02 -6.54
C ARG A 8 -12.52 -6.96 -7.75
N GLU A 9 -11.91 -6.45 -8.83
CA GLU A 9 -11.73 -7.18 -10.08
C GLU A 9 -10.48 -8.08 -10.07
N ARG A 10 -9.79 -8.20 -8.94
CA ARG A 10 -8.56 -9.00 -8.76
C ARG A 10 -7.40 -8.62 -9.69
N ARG A 11 -7.41 -7.40 -10.26
CA ARG A 11 -6.27 -6.83 -10.98
C ARG A 11 -5.14 -6.41 -10.03
N LEU A 12 -5.48 -6.09 -8.79
CA LEU A 12 -4.56 -5.86 -7.69
C LEU A 12 -4.76 -6.95 -6.67
N GLU A 13 -3.86 -7.94 -6.67
CA GLU A 13 -3.86 -9.00 -5.69
C GLU A 13 -3.65 -8.45 -4.26
N LEU A 14 -4.36 -9.04 -3.30
CA LEU A 14 -4.22 -8.75 -1.87
C LEU A 14 -3.47 -9.88 -1.19
N ASN A 15 -2.48 -9.53 -0.36
CA ASN A 15 -1.75 -10.47 0.50
C ASN A 15 -0.98 -11.61 -0.21
N GLN A 16 -0.92 -11.62 -1.53
CA GLN A 16 -0.17 -12.60 -2.30
C GLN A 16 1.32 -12.28 -2.42
N VAL A 17 2.11 -13.29 -2.79
CA VAL A 17 3.54 -13.12 -3.06
C VAL A 17 3.72 -12.18 -4.24
N GLY A 18 4.42 -11.06 -4.01
CA GLY A 18 4.67 -10.06 -5.05
C GLY A 18 3.52 -9.06 -5.27
N ALA A 19 2.44 -9.18 -4.50
CA ALA A 19 1.34 -8.21 -4.50
C ALA A 19 1.82 -6.79 -4.16
N LEU A 20 1.06 -5.80 -4.62
CA LEU A 20 1.34 -4.38 -4.36
C LEU A 20 0.49 -3.81 -3.23
N VAL A 21 -0.45 -4.60 -2.71
CA VAL A 21 -1.39 -4.22 -1.69
C VAL A 21 -1.42 -5.31 -0.62
N HIS A 22 -1.21 -4.92 0.63
CA HIS A 22 -1.26 -5.82 1.77
C HIS A 22 -2.11 -5.24 2.89
N VAL A 23 -2.94 -6.08 3.52
CA VAL A 23 -3.53 -5.74 4.81
C VAL A 23 -2.46 -5.97 5.87
N VAL A 24 -2.24 -4.97 6.72
CA VAL A 24 -1.35 -5.01 7.87
C VAL A 24 -2.14 -4.61 9.11
N PRO A 25 -1.68 -4.91 10.34
CA PRO A 25 -2.44 -4.55 11.55
C PRO A 25 -2.83 -3.07 11.63
N GLU A 26 -2.04 -2.20 11.01
CA GLU A 26 -2.24 -0.76 11.03
C GLU A 26 -3.21 -0.22 9.96
N GLY A 27 -3.57 -1.03 8.96
CA GLY A 27 -4.41 -0.63 7.83
C GLY A 27 -4.01 -1.30 6.51
N LEU A 28 -4.10 -0.55 5.40
CA LEU A 28 -3.79 -1.07 4.06
C LEU A 28 -2.45 -0.52 3.57
N LEU A 29 -1.44 -1.38 3.49
CA LEU A 29 -0.13 -1.07 2.95
C LEU A 29 -0.16 -1.03 1.42
N LEU A 30 0.22 0.11 0.86
CA LEU A 30 0.46 0.31 -0.57
C LEU A 30 1.96 0.28 -0.84
N VAL A 31 2.44 -0.72 -1.60
CA VAL A 31 3.88 -0.93 -1.86
C VAL A 31 4.42 0.17 -2.78
N SER A 32 5.35 0.97 -2.26
CA SER A 32 5.96 2.11 -2.95
C SER A 32 7.37 1.79 -3.45
N PRO A 33 7.79 2.30 -4.63
CA PRO A 33 7.04 3.18 -5.54
C PRO A 33 6.13 2.41 -6.51
N ARG A 34 6.18 1.07 -6.50
CA ARG A 34 5.67 0.23 -7.59
C ARG A 34 4.18 0.40 -7.85
N ILE A 35 3.33 0.48 -6.82
CA ILE A 35 1.89 0.71 -7.01
C ILE A 35 1.58 2.03 -7.72
N PHE A 36 2.35 3.08 -7.44
CA PHE A 36 2.16 4.39 -8.05
C PHE A 36 2.62 4.40 -9.50
N LYS A 37 3.66 3.64 -9.83
CA LYS A 37 4.10 3.44 -11.23
C LYS A 37 3.03 2.72 -12.04
N VAL A 38 2.42 1.68 -11.47
CA VAL A 38 1.32 0.97 -12.13
C VAL A 38 0.13 1.91 -12.34
N TYR A 39 -0.31 2.64 -11.31
CA TYR A 39 -1.39 3.62 -11.46
C TYR A 39 -1.07 4.68 -12.52
N ALA A 40 0.12 5.28 -12.49
CA ALA A 40 0.51 6.34 -13.42
C ALA A 40 0.58 5.84 -14.89
N GLY A 41 0.89 4.56 -15.09
CA GLY A 41 0.80 3.93 -16.41
C GLY A 41 -0.63 3.77 -16.93
N THR A 42 -1.62 3.68 -16.03
CA THR A 42 -3.04 3.54 -16.36
C THR A 42 -3.81 4.86 -16.42
N ASP A 43 -3.26 5.92 -15.83
CA ASP A 43 -3.91 7.24 -15.72
C ASP A 43 -3.22 8.24 -16.67
N PRO A 44 -3.83 8.57 -17.83
CA PRO A 44 -3.27 9.52 -18.78
C PRO A 44 -3.00 10.91 -18.16
N GLU A 45 -3.85 11.34 -17.21
CA GLU A 45 -3.74 12.65 -16.56
C GLU A 45 -2.51 12.76 -15.66
N SER A 46 -1.98 11.62 -15.20
CA SER A 46 -0.78 11.60 -14.38
C SER A 46 0.50 11.94 -15.17
N GLY A 47 0.43 11.96 -16.51
CA GLY A 47 1.59 12.10 -17.38
C GLY A 47 2.63 11.00 -17.17
N ARG A 48 2.24 9.85 -16.59
CA ARG A 48 3.12 8.76 -16.15
C ARG A 48 4.13 9.15 -15.05
N HIS A 49 3.91 10.27 -14.37
CA HIS A 49 4.75 10.75 -13.26
C HIS A 49 4.25 10.20 -11.92
N TRP A 50 4.78 9.05 -11.51
CA TRP A 50 4.36 8.37 -10.28
C TRP A 50 4.62 9.20 -8.99
N GLU A 51 5.63 10.07 -8.99
CA GLU A 51 5.94 10.97 -7.88
C GLU A 51 4.82 12.00 -7.66
N TYR A 52 4.19 12.46 -8.73
CA TYR A 52 3.03 13.36 -8.64
C TYR A 52 1.83 12.64 -7.99
N VAL A 53 1.56 11.40 -8.42
CA VAL A 53 0.49 10.56 -7.87
C VAL A 53 0.72 10.32 -6.37
N GLN A 54 1.93 9.91 -5.99
CA GLN A 54 2.26 9.67 -4.59
C GLN A 54 2.07 10.95 -3.74
N ARG A 55 2.55 12.11 -4.20
CA ARG A 55 2.35 13.40 -3.50
C ARG A 55 0.87 13.77 -3.38
N ARG A 56 0.04 13.51 -4.40
CA ARG A 56 -1.41 13.75 -4.33
C ARG A 56 -2.08 12.88 -3.27
N LEU A 57 -1.69 11.61 -3.15
CA LEU A 57 -2.17 10.73 -2.08
C LEU A 57 -1.74 11.24 -0.69
N LEU A 58 -0.45 11.58 -0.52
CA LEU A 58 0.07 12.05 0.76
C LEU A 58 -0.64 13.34 1.22
N ARG A 59 -0.96 14.27 0.30
CA ARG A 59 -1.72 15.49 0.61
C ARG A 59 -3.14 15.24 1.13
N LYS A 60 -3.75 14.08 0.85
CA LYS A 60 -5.06 13.72 1.41
C LYS A 60 -5.01 13.39 2.91
N ARG A 61 -3.82 13.14 3.47
CA ARG A 61 -3.62 12.82 4.91
C ARG A 61 -4.46 11.63 5.41
N TRP A 62 -4.75 10.67 4.54
CA TRP A 62 -5.44 9.42 4.87
C TRP A 62 -4.47 8.28 5.21
N HIS A 63 -3.19 8.61 5.37
CA HIS A 63 -2.13 7.65 5.62
C HIS A 63 -1.56 7.89 7.01
N ARG A 64 -1.01 6.83 7.60
CA ARG A 64 -0.26 6.95 8.84
C ARG A 64 1.03 7.72 8.63
N VAL A 65 1.44 8.43 9.67
CA VAL A 65 2.73 9.11 9.76
C VAL A 65 3.37 8.65 11.06
N HIS A 66 4.63 8.22 11.00
CA HIS A 66 5.36 7.81 12.20
C HIS A 66 5.97 9.04 12.92
N ALA A 67 6.45 8.88 14.15
CA ALA A 67 6.87 9.96 15.06
C ALA A 67 7.87 10.97 14.48
N ARG A 68 8.64 10.60 13.44
CA ARG A 68 9.58 11.52 12.77
C ARG A 68 8.95 12.27 11.58
N GLY A 69 7.64 12.27 11.44
CA GLY A 69 6.91 12.99 10.40
C GLY A 69 6.95 12.37 9.01
N ARG A 70 7.40 11.11 8.85
CA ARG A 70 7.41 10.41 7.54
C ARG A 70 6.27 9.40 7.43
N GLY A 71 5.66 9.32 6.25
CA GLY A 71 4.55 8.41 5.94
C GLY A 71 4.94 7.11 5.22
N ILE A 72 6.24 6.80 5.15
CA ILE A 72 6.75 5.57 4.54
C ILE A 72 7.19 4.62 5.65
N PHE A 73 6.58 3.44 5.67
CA PHE A 73 6.86 2.37 6.62
C PHE A 73 7.64 1.25 5.94
N GLU A 74 8.49 0.60 6.70
CA GLU A 74 9.23 -0.59 6.29
C GLU A 74 8.68 -1.82 7.02
N TYR A 75 8.40 -2.86 6.24
CA TYR A 75 7.93 -4.15 6.70
C TYR A 75 8.92 -5.23 6.26
N GLN A 76 9.21 -6.17 7.15
CA GLN A 76 9.88 -7.40 6.80
C GLN A 76 8.83 -8.39 6.28
N VAL A 77 9.15 -9.04 5.16
CA VAL A 77 8.37 -10.16 4.63
C VAL A 77 9.12 -11.44 4.94
N SER A 78 8.47 -12.35 5.66
CA SER A 78 9.04 -13.64 6.04
C SER A 78 8.37 -14.76 5.25
N GLY A 79 9.08 -15.28 4.24
CA GLY A 79 8.72 -16.51 3.55
C GLY A 79 9.45 -17.72 4.13
N GLU A 80 9.06 -18.92 3.71
CA GLU A 80 9.63 -20.18 4.23
C GLU A 80 11.15 -20.30 4.08
N ARG A 81 11.70 -19.73 3.00
CA ARG A 81 13.13 -19.85 2.66
C ARG A 81 13.90 -18.53 2.68
N LYS A 82 13.20 -17.39 2.64
CA LYS A 82 13.83 -16.07 2.49
C LYS A 82 13.06 -15.00 3.21
N THR A 83 13.81 -14.02 3.73
CA THR A 83 13.28 -12.77 4.23
C THR A 83 13.60 -11.65 3.24
N SER A 84 12.68 -10.69 3.11
CA SER A 84 12.90 -9.48 2.31
C SER A 84 12.27 -8.28 3.00
N ARG A 85 12.40 -7.10 2.40
CA ARG A 85 11.81 -5.88 2.93
C ARG A 85 10.90 -5.20 1.90
N LEU A 86 9.77 -4.71 2.37
CA LEU A 86 8.86 -3.87 1.62
C LEU A 86 8.79 -2.49 2.25
N LYS A 87 8.69 -1.48 1.41
CA LYS A 87 8.43 -0.10 1.83
C LYS A 87 7.09 0.34 1.25
N GLY A 88 6.33 1.10 2.02
CA GLY A 88 5.03 1.54 1.56
C GLY A 88 4.34 2.55 2.45
N ILE A 89 3.21 3.02 1.96
CA ILE A 89 2.33 3.96 2.65
C ILE A 89 1.16 3.17 3.22
N VAL A 90 0.85 3.35 4.50
CA VAL A 90 -0.26 2.65 5.16
C VAL A 90 -1.47 3.57 5.22
N LEU A 91 -2.56 3.20 4.55
CA LEU A 91 -3.85 3.89 4.65
C LEU A 91 -4.57 3.53 5.96
N THR A 92 -5.15 4.51 6.63
CA THR A 92 -5.99 4.29 7.82
C THR A 92 -7.43 3.99 7.42
N ASP A 93 -8.17 3.28 8.29
CA ASP A 93 -9.59 2.99 8.13
C ASP A 93 -9.98 2.46 6.73
N PRO A 94 -9.20 1.52 6.15
CA PRO A 94 -9.30 1.23 4.72
C PRO A 94 -10.65 0.59 4.36
N THR A 95 -11.27 -0.18 5.26
CA THR A 95 -12.61 -0.75 5.08
C THR A 95 -13.66 0.34 4.84
N THR A 96 -13.70 1.35 5.71
CA THR A 96 -14.64 2.48 5.60
C THR A 96 -14.31 3.38 4.42
N ARG A 97 -13.03 3.72 4.23
CA ARG A 97 -12.61 4.67 3.18
C ARG A 97 -12.70 4.10 1.77
N LEU A 98 -12.43 2.80 1.60
CA LEU A 98 -12.44 2.15 0.30
C LEU A 98 -13.76 1.44 0.03
N ASN A 99 -14.62 1.29 1.05
CA ASN A 99 -15.87 0.52 0.99
C ASN A 99 -15.62 -0.90 0.45
N LEU A 100 -14.66 -1.60 1.06
CA LEU A 100 -14.24 -2.96 0.67
C LEU A 100 -14.17 -3.87 1.88
N PRO A 101 -14.68 -5.11 1.78
CA PRO A 101 -14.30 -6.15 2.73
C PRO A 101 -12.82 -6.48 2.51
N LEU A 102 -12.01 -6.31 3.54
CA LEU A 102 -10.59 -6.65 3.52
C LEU A 102 -10.37 -7.96 4.29
N PRO A 103 -9.47 -8.84 3.83
CA PRO A 103 -9.12 -10.05 4.55
C PRO A 103 -8.34 -9.71 5.83
N GLU A 104 -8.02 -10.73 6.61
CA GLU A 104 -7.11 -10.60 7.75
C GLU A 104 -5.73 -10.06 7.32
N ALA A 105 -5.02 -9.50 8.30
CA ALA A 105 -3.67 -9.00 8.10
C ALA A 105 -2.74 -10.11 7.59
N ASN A 106 -1.84 -9.74 6.67
CA ASN A 106 -0.88 -10.69 6.14
C ASN A 106 0.10 -11.15 7.23
N ARG A 107 -0.05 -12.40 7.68
CA ARG A 107 0.80 -13.02 8.70
C ARG A 107 2.29 -13.06 8.37
N HIS A 108 2.64 -12.89 7.09
CA HIS A 108 4.04 -12.88 6.63
C HIS A 108 4.70 -11.50 6.75
N LEU A 109 3.94 -10.44 7.07
CA LEU A 109 4.46 -9.09 7.19
C LEU A 109 4.53 -8.63 8.64
N THR A 110 5.73 -8.23 9.05
CA THR A 110 5.97 -7.62 10.36
C THR A 110 6.57 -6.23 10.18
N ARG A 111 6.05 -5.23 10.89
CA ARG A 111 6.56 -3.86 10.79
C ARG A 111 7.94 -3.74 11.44
N VAL A 112 8.88 -3.13 10.73
CA VAL A 112 10.26 -2.87 11.21
C VAL A 112 10.39 -1.44 11.74
N THR A 113 9.66 -0.49 11.14
CA THR A 113 9.71 0.92 11.58
C THR A 113 8.93 1.12 12.89
N PRO A 114 9.52 1.75 13.92
CA PRO A 114 8.81 2.10 15.15
C PRO A 114 7.74 3.18 14.90
N LEU A 115 6.73 3.23 15.79
CA LEU A 115 5.65 4.22 15.75
C LEU A 115 6.16 5.65 15.90
#